data_AF-A0A2A4MTZ5-F1
#
_entry.id   AF-A0A2A4MTZ5-F1
#
_cell.length_a   1.000
_cell.length_b   1.000
_cell.length_c   1.000
_cell.angle_alpha   90.00
_cell.angle_beta   90.00
_cell.angle_gamma   90.00
#
_symmetry.space_group_name_H-M   'P 1'
#
loop_
_entity.id
_entity.type
_entity.pdbx_description
1 polymer ?
#
loop_
_entity_poly.entity_id
_entity_poly.type
_entity_poly.pdbx_seq_one_letter_code
_entity_poly.pdbx_strand_id
1 'polypeptide(L)'
;MKLHEYQAKALFESFGINLPKHGVALSVAEARSLMAEIPAKAWVVKAQVHAGARGKAGGIRLVNNAQELESAANDLLGAQLVTHQTGPQGLPVNQILIEPALNIQQELYLSLLLDRTIERVVFILSTSGGVDIEEVAATEPEKIHRLVVEPVVGLQSWQCRQIGFDLGLSPALMSGLAKLMQSLYRLYIEKDASLIEINPLAISAEGLLVPLDAKIEIDDNALYRHHDIAAQRDAEQEDEKERAARVHDLNYISLDGDIACMVNGAGLAMATMDLIKLHGGEPANFLDVGGGTTAEKVAEAFKLIVSGDQVNAILVNIFGGIVRCDLIAEGIISAIKEVGITIPVVVRLQGTNAEQARAMLDQSGLDLVATEALTNAAQQVVALATINKKGAVL
;
A
#
# COMPACT_ATOMS: atom_id res chain seq x y z
N MET A 1 4.98 4.75 -2.47
CA MET A 1 4.17 4.69 -3.69
C MET A 1 4.42 3.40 -4.44
N LYS A 2 3.36 2.69 -4.83
CA LYS A 2 3.44 1.48 -5.66
C LYS A 2 3.41 1.83 -7.15
N LEU A 3 4.07 1.01 -7.97
CA LEU A 3 3.99 1.07 -9.43
C LEU A 3 3.24 -0.15 -9.99
N HIS A 4 2.57 0.03 -11.11
CA HIS A 4 2.04 -1.08 -11.90
C HIS A 4 3.18 -1.91 -12.50
N GLU A 5 2.90 -3.17 -12.85
CA GLU A 5 3.90 -4.07 -13.44
C GLU A 5 4.47 -3.48 -14.74
N TYR A 6 3.66 -2.88 -15.60
CA TYR A 6 4.15 -2.25 -16.84
C TYR A 6 5.10 -1.07 -16.57
N GLN A 7 4.87 -0.30 -15.51
CA GLN A 7 5.72 0.82 -15.11
C GLN A 7 7.05 0.30 -14.54
N ALA A 8 6.97 -0.75 -13.72
CA ALA A 8 8.15 -1.45 -13.22
C ALA A 8 8.99 -2.03 -14.37
N LYS A 9 8.35 -2.61 -15.38
CA LYS A 9 9.03 -3.13 -16.59
C LYS A 9 9.70 -2.01 -17.41
N ALA A 10 9.04 -0.88 -17.59
CA ALA A 10 9.65 0.29 -18.24
C ALA A 10 10.90 0.79 -17.46
N LEU A 11 10.84 0.80 -16.13
CA LEU A 11 12.01 1.09 -15.31
C LEU A 11 13.11 0.04 -15.51
N PHE A 12 12.79 -1.25 -15.49
CA PHE A 12 13.75 -2.32 -15.75
C PHE A 12 14.48 -2.13 -17.09
N GLU A 13 13.76 -1.84 -18.17
CA GLU A 13 14.34 -1.56 -19.48
C GLU A 13 15.27 -0.33 -19.45
N SER A 14 14.86 0.75 -18.78
CA SER A 14 15.71 1.95 -18.62
C SER A 14 17.01 1.67 -17.85
N PHE A 15 17.04 0.59 -17.04
CA PHE A 15 18.23 0.11 -16.32
C PHE A 15 18.95 -1.04 -17.05
N GLY A 16 18.62 -1.30 -18.32
CA GLY A 16 19.31 -2.26 -19.18
C GLY A 16 18.92 -3.72 -18.92
N ILE A 17 17.79 -3.96 -18.25
CA ILE A 17 17.23 -5.29 -18.09
C ILE A 17 16.41 -5.61 -19.35
N ASN A 18 16.81 -6.65 -20.07
CA ASN A 18 16.12 -7.06 -21.28
C ASN A 18 14.82 -7.78 -20.92
N LEU A 19 13.71 -7.29 -21.46
CA LEU A 19 12.40 -7.89 -21.30
C LEU A 19 11.85 -8.33 -22.67
N PRO A 20 10.95 -9.33 -22.70
CA PRO A 20 10.17 -9.60 -23.89
C PRO A 20 9.37 -8.37 -24.29
N LYS A 21 9.16 -8.19 -25.60
CA LYS A 21 8.30 -7.12 -26.09
C LYS A 21 6.92 -7.26 -25.45
N HIS A 22 6.44 -6.19 -24.83
CA HIS A 22 5.17 -6.14 -24.13
C HIS A 22 4.45 -4.83 -24.47
N GLY A 23 3.18 -4.73 -24.11
CA GLY A 23 2.38 -3.52 -24.32
C GLY A 23 1.18 -3.45 -23.40
N VAL A 24 0.69 -2.24 -23.18
CA VAL A 24 -0.46 -1.97 -22.31
C VAL A 24 -1.65 -1.56 -23.17
N ALA A 25 -2.80 -2.17 -22.90
CA ALA A 25 -4.06 -1.82 -23.53
C ALA A 25 -5.06 -1.29 -22.50
N LEU A 26 -5.77 -0.24 -22.89
CA LEU A 26 -6.90 0.34 -22.16
C LEU A 26 -8.24 -0.08 -22.77
N SER A 27 -8.21 -0.74 -23.92
CA SER A 27 -9.40 -1.25 -24.60
C SER A 27 -9.14 -2.57 -25.31
N VAL A 28 -10.20 -3.32 -25.61
CA VAL A 28 -10.13 -4.56 -26.39
C VAL A 28 -9.55 -4.31 -27.80
N ALA A 29 -9.84 -3.15 -28.40
CA ALA A 29 -9.31 -2.79 -29.72
C ALA A 29 -7.79 -2.54 -29.69
N GLU A 30 -7.29 -1.90 -28.64
CA GLU A 30 -5.85 -1.75 -28.41
C GLU A 30 -5.20 -3.10 -28.12
N ALA A 31 -5.84 -3.94 -27.31
CA ALA A 31 -5.35 -5.29 -27.00
C ALA A 31 -5.14 -6.13 -28.28
N ARG A 32 -6.10 -6.06 -29.22
CA ARG A 32 -6.00 -6.72 -30.53
C ARG A 32 -4.87 -6.13 -31.38
N SER A 33 -4.69 -4.81 -31.35
CA SER A 33 -3.61 -4.14 -32.08
C SER A 33 -2.23 -4.56 -31.56
N LEU A 34 -2.06 -4.59 -30.24
CA LEU A 34 -0.81 -5.04 -29.59
C LEU A 34 -0.45 -6.48 -29.93
N MET A 35 -1.43 -7.37 -30.03
CA MET A 35 -1.19 -8.75 -30.43
C MET A 35 -0.50 -8.85 -31.80
N ALA A 36 -0.87 -7.98 -32.75
CA ALA A 36 -0.24 -7.94 -34.07
C ALA A 36 1.20 -7.40 -34.01
N GLU A 37 1.49 -6.49 -33.07
CA GLU A 37 2.81 -5.91 -32.86
C GLU A 37 3.75 -6.81 -32.05
N ILE A 38 3.20 -7.75 -31.28
CA ILE A 38 3.93 -8.68 -30.41
C ILE A 38 3.77 -10.11 -30.98
N PRO A 39 4.50 -10.48 -32.04
CA PRO A 39 4.35 -11.79 -32.65
C PRO A 39 4.81 -12.91 -31.69
N ALA A 40 3.88 -13.79 -31.33
CA ALA A 40 4.13 -14.93 -30.47
C ALA A 40 3.23 -16.12 -30.84
N LYS A 41 3.48 -17.30 -30.25
CA LYS A 41 2.58 -18.46 -30.38
C LYS A 41 1.42 -18.41 -29.39
N ALA A 42 1.65 -17.78 -28.26
CA ALA A 42 0.69 -17.54 -27.19
C ALA A 42 1.12 -16.27 -26.44
N TRP A 43 0.17 -15.67 -25.73
CA TRP A 43 0.34 -14.43 -24.97
C TRP A 43 -0.18 -14.61 -23.55
N VAL A 44 0.32 -13.79 -22.64
CA VAL A 44 -0.21 -13.64 -21.30
C VAL A 44 -0.86 -12.27 -21.20
N VAL A 45 -2.13 -12.24 -20.79
CA VAL A 45 -2.88 -11.03 -20.45
C VAL A 45 -2.90 -10.88 -18.94
N LYS A 46 -2.45 -9.74 -18.42
CA LYS A 46 -2.34 -9.49 -16.98
C LYS A 46 -3.05 -8.21 -16.58
N ALA A 47 -4.02 -8.33 -15.69
CA ALA A 47 -4.64 -7.20 -15.02
C ALA A 47 -3.57 -6.35 -14.31
N GLN A 48 -3.61 -5.03 -14.52
CA GLN A 48 -2.72 -4.08 -13.87
C GLN A 48 -3.43 -3.52 -12.64
N VAL A 49 -3.05 -4.03 -11.46
CA VAL A 49 -3.51 -3.54 -10.16
C VAL A 49 -2.36 -3.53 -9.17
N HIS A 50 -2.42 -2.68 -8.14
CA HIS A 50 -1.39 -2.55 -7.11
C HIS A 50 -1.46 -3.64 -6.02
N ALA A 51 -1.65 -4.89 -6.44
CA ALA A 51 -1.72 -6.07 -5.59
C ALA A 51 -1.09 -7.31 -6.25
N GLY A 52 -0.50 -8.17 -5.43
CA GLY A 52 0.04 -9.47 -5.82
C GLY A 52 -1.02 -10.56 -5.95
N ALA A 53 -0.57 -11.78 -6.25
CA ALA A 53 -1.40 -12.98 -6.40
C ALA A 53 -2.57 -12.87 -7.39
N ARG A 54 -2.42 -11.98 -8.39
CA ARG A 54 -3.36 -11.77 -9.49
C ARG A 54 -3.67 -13.09 -10.21
N GLY A 55 -2.69 -13.97 -10.40
CA GLY A 55 -2.89 -15.28 -11.01
C GLY A 55 -3.93 -16.14 -10.30
N LYS A 56 -3.85 -16.24 -8.96
CA LYS A 56 -4.82 -17.00 -8.14
C LYS A 56 -6.23 -16.39 -8.20
N ALA A 57 -6.32 -15.06 -8.36
CA ALA A 57 -7.58 -14.33 -8.53
C ALA A 57 -8.12 -14.33 -9.97
N GLY A 58 -7.39 -14.94 -10.91
CA GLY A 58 -7.74 -14.93 -12.32
C GLY A 58 -7.44 -13.62 -13.07
N GLY A 59 -6.64 -12.74 -12.50
CA GLY A 59 -6.11 -11.56 -13.19
C GLY A 59 -5.01 -11.86 -14.21
N ILE A 60 -4.57 -13.12 -14.35
CA ILE A 60 -3.56 -13.54 -15.35
C ILE A 60 -4.17 -14.63 -16.23
N ARG A 61 -4.13 -14.46 -17.55
CA ARG A 61 -4.72 -15.36 -18.55
C ARG A 61 -3.73 -15.71 -19.65
N LEU A 62 -3.50 -17.00 -19.88
CA LEU A 62 -2.78 -17.49 -21.05
C LEU A 62 -3.76 -17.59 -22.23
N VAL A 63 -3.43 -16.98 -23.36
CA VAL A 63 -4.27 -16.94 -24.56
C VAL A 63 -3.47 -17.33 -25.80
N ASN A 64 -4.08 -18.05 -26.72
CA ASN A 64 -3.39 -18.65 -27.88
C ASN A 64 -3.77 -18.00 -29.21
N ASN A 65 -4.81 -17.18 -29.23
CA ASN A 65 -5.35 -16.55 -30.44
C ASN A 65 -6.10 -15.26 -30.10
N ALA A 66 -6.42 -14.48 -31.12
CA ALA A 66 -7.06 -13.17 -30.97
C ALA A 66 -8.42 -13.24 -30.26
N GLN A 67 -9.20 -14.30 -30.48
CA GLN A 67 -10.51 -14.45 -29.86
C GLN A 67 -10.39 -14.68 -28.34
N GLU A 68 -9.47 -15.53 -27.92
CA GLU A 68 -9.16 -15.73 -26.49
C GLU A 68 -8.62 -14.46 -25.84
N LEU A 69 -7.79 -13.69 -26.55
CA LEU A 69 -7.27 -12.41 -26.07
C LEU A 69 -8.38 -11.36 -25.90
N GLU A 70 -9.28 -11.25 -26.88
CA GLU A 70 -10.42 -10.33 -26.79
C GLU A 70 -11.38 -10.72 -25.67
N SER A 71 -11.61 -12.02 -25.45
CA SER A 71 -12.40 -12.51 -24.32
C SER A 71 -11.75 -12.13 -22.99
N ALA A 72 -10.46 -12.43 -22.83
CA ALA A 72 -9.72 -12.09 -21.61
C ALA A 72 -9.70 -10.57 -21.35
N ALA A 73 -9.54 -9.76 -22.39
CA ALA A 73 -9.59 -8.30 -22.26
C ALA A 73 -10.97 -7.78 -21.84
N ASN A 74 -12.05 -8.34 -22.39
CA ASN A 74 -13.43 -7.98 -21.99
C ASN A 74 -13.74 -8.38 -20.55
N ASP A 75 -13.26 -9.54 -20.11
CA ASP A 75 -13.51 -10.03 -18.75
C ASP A 75 -12.73 -9.23 -17.69
N LEU A 76 -11.55 -8.73 -18.05
CA LEU A 76 -10.66 -8.02 -17.13
C LEU A 76 -10.89 -6.51 -17.10
N LEU A 77 -10.97 -5.84 -18.25
CA LEU A 77 -11.07 -4.38 -18.29
C LEU A 77 -12.40 -3.89 -17.69
N GLY A 78 -12.31 -2.98 -16.71
CA GLY A 78 -13.46 -2.45 -15.96
C GLY A 78 -13.94 -3.36 -14.82
N ALA A 79 -13.35 -4.53 -14.64
CA ALA A 79 -13.67 -5.42 -13.52
C ALA A 79 -12.98 -4.95 -12.21
N GLN A 80 -13.49 -5.44 -11.08
CA GLN A 80 -12.84 -5.33 -9.77
C GLN A 80 -12.09 -6.63 -9.49
N LEU A 81 -10.77 -6.57 -9.36
CA LEU A 81 -9.95 -7.74 -9.07
C LEU A 81 -9.74 -7.86 -7.55
N VAL A 82 -10.41 -8.86 -6.96
CA VAL A 82 -10.23 -9.21 -5.55
C VAL A 82 -9.10 -10.22 -5.42
N THR A 83 -8.04 -9.85 -4.71
CA THR A 83 -6.99 -10.77 -4.28
C THR A 83 -7.00 -10.86 -2.75
N HIS A 84 -6.23 -11.79 -2.18
CA HIS A 84 -6.07 -11.85 -0.74
C HIS A 84 -5.38 -10.60 -0.14
N GLN A 85 -4.86 -9.69 -0.99
CA GLN A 85 -4.16 -8.46 -0.62
C GLN A 85 -4.98 -7.17 -0.83
N THR A 86 -6.15 -7.23 -1.47
CA THR A 86 -6.95 -6.03 -1.83
C THR A 86 -8.16 -5.78 -0.92
N GLY A 87 -8.44 -6.68 0.03
CA GLY A 87 -9.71 -6.69 0.75
C GLY A 87 -10.91 -7.04 -0.16
N PRO A 88 -12.13 -7.00 0.39
CA PRO A 88 -13.34 -7.51 -0.28
C PRO A 88 -13.80 -6.67 -1.48
N GLN A 89 -13.45 -5.38 -1.53
CA GLN A 89 -13.84 -4.48 -2.62
C GLN A 89 -13.03 -4.72 -3.90
N GLY A 90 -11.82 -5.28 -3.77
CA GLY A 90 -10.91 -5.45 -4.89
C GLY A 90 -10.29 -4.12 -5.34
N LEU A 91 -9.52 -4.19 -6.43
CA LEU A 91 -8.97 -3.02 -7.11
C LEU A 91 -9.46 -2.96 -8.56
N PRO A 92 -9.71 -1.75 -9.10
CA PRO A 92 -10.21 -1.60 -10.46
C PRO A 92 -9.14 -1.97 -11.49
N VAL A 93 -9.53 -2.73 -12.50
CA VAL A 93 -8.66 -3.12 -13.61
C VAL A 93 -8.93 -2.20 -14.80
N ASN A 94 -8.23 -1.07 -14.86
CA ASN A 94 -8.40 -0.11 -15.96
C ASN A 94 -7.49 -0.38 -17.16
N GLN A 95 -6.47 -1.20 -16.95
CA GLN A 95 -5.42 -1.48 -17.94
C GLN A 95 -5.01 -2.95 -17.84
N ILE A 96 -4.63 -3.51 -18.99
CA ILE A 96 -4.08 -4.87 -19.09
C ILE A 96 -2.72 -4.82 -19.77
N LEU A 97 -1.78 -5.60 -19.25
CA LEU A 97 -0.47 -5.85 -19.87
C LEU A 97 -0.55 -7.11 -20.72
N ILE A 98 -0.03 -7.02 -21.95
CA ILE A 98 0.05 -8.12 -22.91
C ILE A 98 1.52 -8.37 -23.24
N GLU A 99 1.93 -9.63 -23.13
CA GLU A 99 3.30 -10.06 -23.38
C GLU A 99 3.33 -11.49 -23.95
N PRO A 100 4.40 -11.92 -24.63
CA PRO A 100 4.51 -13.28 -25.12
C PRO A 100 4.58 -14.28 -23.97
N ALA A 101 3.89 -15.41 -24.13
CA ALA A 101 4.08 -16.56 -23.24
C ALA A 101 5.45 -17.19 -23.48
N LEU A 102 6.21 -17.41 -22.41
CA LEU A 102 7.54 -18.00 -22.46
C LEU A 102 7.52 -19.48 -22.08
N ASN A 103 8.43 -20.24 -22.65
CA ASN A 103 8.68 -21.61 -22.23
C ASN A 103 9.63 -21.61 -21.02
N ILE A 104 9.10 -21.91 -19.85
CA ILE A 104 9.79 -21.74 -18.56
C ILE A 104 10.31 -23.11 -18.10
N GLN A 105 11.60 -23.21 -17.82
CA GLN A 105 12.20 -24.41 -17.22
C GLN A 105 12.09 -24.41 -15.70
N GLN A 106 12.28 -23.24 -15.09
CA GLN A 106 12.29 -23.06 -13.65
C GLN A 106 11.90 -21.63 -13.32
N GLU A 107 11.20 -21.46 -12.20
CA GLU A 107 10.85 -20.15 -11.65
C GLU A 107 11.65 -19.92 -10.36
N LEU A 108 12.28 -18.76 -10.26
CA LEU A 108 12.99 -18.29 -9.08
C LEU A 108 12.22 -17.12 -8.45
N TYR A 109 12.56 -16.82 -7.21
CA TYR A 109 12.18 -15.59 -6.53
C TYR A 109 13.41 -14.69 -6.37
N LEU A 110 13.24 -13.38 -6.57
CA LEU A 110 14.26 -12.38 -6.27
C LEU A 110 13.59 -11.12 -5.72
N SER A 111 14.03 -10.64 -4.56
CA SER A 111 13.69 -9.29 -4.09
C SER A 111 14.90 -8.54 -3.54
N LEU A 112 14.73 -7.23 -3.43
CA LEU A 112 15.69 -6.27 -2.92
C LEU A 112 14.96 -5.24 -2.05
N LEU A 113 15.36 -5.13 -0.79
CA LEU A 113 14.70 -4.26 0.21
C LEU A 113 15.67 -3.82 1.31
N LEU A 114 15.28 -2.82 2.09
CA LEU A 114 16.01 -2.39 3.29
C LEU A 114 15.64 -3.28 4.48
N ASP A 115 16.57 -4.12 4.94
CA ASP A 115 16.43 -4.81 6.21
C ASP A 115 16.67 -3.80 7.35
N ARG A 116 15.60 -3.54 8.11
CA ARG A 116 15.61 -2.56 9.21
C ARG A 116 16.36 -3.05 10.45
N THR A 117 16.53 -4.36 10.63
CA THR A 117 17.24 -4.93 11.79
C THR A 117 18.74 -4.74 11.68
N ILE A 118 19.29 -4.93 10.48
CA ILE A 118 20.72 -4.74 10.22
C ILE A 118 21.03 -3.41 9.51
N GLU A 119 20.00 -2.64 9.16
CA GLU A 119 20.10 -1.34 8.49
C GLU A 119 20.89 -1.44 7.18
N ARG A 120 20.58 -2.45 6.38
CA ARG A 120 21.26 -2.73 5.10
C ARG A 120 20.28 -3.10 4.01
N VAL A 121 20.65 -2.76 2.78
CA VAL A 121 19.97 -3.26 1.59
C VAL A 121 20.32 -4.73 1.42
N VAL A 122 19.29 -5.58 1.30
CA VAL A 122 19.42 -7.04 1.26
C VAL A 122 18.71 -7.57 0.03
N PHE A 123 19.42 -8.40 -0.72
CA PHE A 123 18.82 -9.28 -1.71
C PHE A 123 18.30 -10.55 -1.03
N ILE A 124 17.09 -10.95 -1.38
CA ILE A 124 16.49 -12.23 -0.98
C ILE A 124 16.24 -13.02 -2.27
N LEU A 125 16.79 -14.22 -2.37
CA LEU A 125 16.57 -15.10 -3.52
C LEU A 125 16.16 -16.50 -3.06
N SER A 126 15.34 -17.17 -3.87
CA SER A 126 14.92 -18.55 -3.62
C SER A 126 14.69 -19.29 -4.92
N THR A 127 14.90 -20.61 -4.90
CA THR A 127 14.51 -21.51 -5.99
C THR A 127 13.01 -21.79 -6.03
N SER A 128 12.25 -21.32 -5.03
CA SER A 128 10.79 -21.40 -4.97
C SER A 128 10.16 -20.13 -5.55
N GLY A 129 10.24 -19.94 -6.87
CA GLY A 129 9.50 -18.88 -7.57
C GLY A 129 8.02 -19.22 -7.79
N GLY A 130 7.21 -18.20 -8.07
CA GLY A 130 5.78 -18.35 -8.40
C GLY A 130 4.87 -18.60 -7.19
N VAL A 131 5.44 -18.64 -5.99
CA VAL A 131 4.74 -18.84 -4.71
C VAL A 131 5.00 -17.67 -3.76
N ASP A 132 4.24 -17.61 -2.66
CA ASP A 132 4.38 -16.56 -1.66
C ASP A 132 5.68 -16.74 -0.87
N ILE A 133 6.53 -15.72 -0.80
CA ILE A 133 7.87 -15.88 -0.20
C ILE A 133 7.78 -16.04 1.32
N GLU A 134 6.75 -15.45 1.94
CA GLU A 134 6.42 -15.57 3.35
C GLU A 134 6.06 -17.02 3.71
N GLU A 135 5.33 -17.72 2.83
CA GLU A 135 5.01 -19.14 3.01
C GLU A 135 6.29 -19.99 2.94
N VAL A 136 7.18 -19.71 1.98
CA VAL A 136 8.49 -20.37 1.87
C VAL A 136 9.34 -20.09 3.11
N ALA A 137 9.34 -18.86 3.63
CA ALA A 137 10.10 -18.51 4.83
C ALA A 137 9.62 -19.27 6.07
N ALA A 138 8.32 -19.55 6.17
CA ALA A 138 7.74 -20.29 7.27
C ALA A 138 7.94 -21.82 7.16
N THR A 139 7.94 -22.36 5.95
CA THR A 139 7.88 -23.81 5.71
C THR A 139 9.20 -24.42 5.22
N GLU A 140 9.98 -23.68 4.43
CA GLU A 140 11.24 -24.12 3.80
C GLU A 140 12.30 -23.00 3.87
N PRO A 141 12.65 -22.50 5.08
CA PRO A 141 13.54 -21.35 5.25
C PRO A 141 14.94 -21.57 4.66
N GLU A 142 15.39 -22.82 4.53
CA GLU A 142 16.67 -23.17 3.92
C GLU A 142 16.76 -22.87 2.42
N LYS A 143 15.61 -22.70 1.74
CA LYS A 143 15.58 -22.27 0.33
C LYS A 143 15.75 -20.77 0.16
N ILE A 144 15.75 -20.00 1.26
CA ILE A 144 15.90 -18.55 1.23
C ILE A 144 17.35 -18.17 1.43
N HIS A 145 17.93 -17.58 0.40
CA HIS A 145 19.28 -17.07 0.42
C HIS A 145 19.26 -15.55 0.56
N ARG A 146 20.05 -15.04 1.50
CA ARG A 146 20.12 -13.60 1.82
C ARG A 146 21.51 -13.08 1.53
N LEU A 147 21.59 -11.98 0.80
CA LEU A 147 22.84 -11.30 0.45
C LEU A 147 22.76 -9.85 0.91
N VAL A 148 23.62 -9.51 1.85
CA VAL A 148 23.71 -8.15 2.41
C VAL A 148 24.65 -7.30 1.56
N VAL A 149 24.20 -6.11 1.17
CA VAL A 149 25.02 -5.16 0.41
C VAL A 149 25.58 -4.10 1.33
N GLU A 150 26.90 -3.92 1.30
CA GLU A 150 27.55 -2.88 2.10
C GLU A 150 27.49 -1.53 1.36
N PRO A 151 26.94 -0.45 1.97
CA PRO A 151 26.67 0.80 1.27
C PRO A 151 27.90 1.45 0.63
N VAL A 152 29.07 1.34 1.27
CA VAL A 152 30.30 2.01 0.81
C VAL A 152 30.80 1.44 -0.52
N VAL A 153 30.76 0.12 -0.68
CA VAL A 153 31.28 -0.55 -1.87
C VAL A 153 30.17 -0.89 -2.87
N GLY A 154 28.92 -0.97 -2.42
CA GLY A 154 27.79 -1.42 -3.22
C GLY A 154 27.86 -2.93 -3.55
N LEU A 155 26.92 -3.39 -4.38
CA LEU A 155 26.84 -4.81 -4.76
C LEU A 155 28.10 -5.25 -5.51
N GLN A 156 28.79 -6.25 -4.98
CA GLN A 156 30.01 -6.76 -5.57
C GLN A 156 29.77 -7.97 -6.47
N SER A 157 30.53 -8.07 -7.56
CA SER A 157 30.42 -9.18 -8.51
C SER A 157 30.64 -10.56 -7.90
N TRP A 158 31.44 -10.67 -6.83
CA TRP A 158 31.64 -11.95 -6.14
C TRP A 158 30.40 -12.39 -5.35
N GLN A 159 29.62 -11.45 -4.82
CA GLN A 159 28.37 -11.73 -4.12
C GLN A 159 27.33 -12.31 -5.09
N CYS A 160 27.21 -11.72 -6.29
CA CYS A 160 26.32 -12.25 -7.34
C CYS A 160 26.70 -13.67 -7.78
N ARG A 161 28.00 -14.02 -7.78
CA ARG A 161 28.44 -15.38 -8.08
C ARG A 161 28.14 -16.33 -6.94
N GLN A 162 28.40 -15.91 -5.70
CA GLN A 162 28.13 -16.71 -4.51
C GLN A 162 26.65 -17.10 -4.45
N ILE A 163 25.75 -16.12 -4.56
CA ILE A 163 24.31 -16.39 -4.50
C ILE A 163 23.84 -17.29 -5.65
N GLY A 164 24.43 -17.14 -6.85
CA GLY A 164 24.15 -18.03 -7.97
C GLY A 164 24.55 -19.48 -7.69
N PHE A 165 25.70 -19.71 -7.03
CA PHE A 165 26.10 -21.05 -6.59
C PHE A 165 25.21 -21.59 -5.47
N ASP A 166 24.82 -20.75 -4.51
CA ASP A 166 23.95 -21.15 -3.40
C ASP A 166 22.57 -21.60 -3.92
N LEU A 167 22.06 -20.95 -4.97
CA LEU A 167 20.84 -21.35 -5.69
C LEU A 167 21.02 -22.57 -6.60
N GLY A 168 22.23 -23.10 -6.75
CA GLY A 168 22.52 -24.23 -7.64
C GLY A 168 22.42 -23.90 -9.14
N LEU A 169 22.58 -22.63 -9.53
CA LEU A 169 22.46 -22.23 -10.94
C LEU A 169 23.62 -22.76 -11.78
N SER A 170 23.34 -22.99 -13.07
CA SER A 170 24.39 -23.37 -14.01
C SER A 170 25.37 -22.22 -14.27
N PRO A 171 26.66 -22.51 -14.58
CA PRO A 171 27.64 -21.47 -14.89
C PRO A 171 27.23 -20.52 -16.02
N ALA A 172 26.41 -20.98 -16.97
CA ALA A 172 25.91 -20.17 -18.08
C ALA A 172 25.00 -19.01 -17.62
N LEU A 173 24.28 -19.19 -16.51
CA LEU A 173 23.35 -18.19 -15.97
C LEU A 173 24.04 -17.13 -15.11
N MET A 174 25.26 -17.39 -14.62
CA MET A 174 25.95 -16.53 -13.64
C MET A 174 26.16 -15.10 -14.14
N SER A 175 26.53 -14.94 -15.41
CA SER A 175 26.72 -13.62 -16.01
C SER A 175 25.39 -12.86 -16.15
N GLY A 176 24.32 -13.56 -16.51
CA GLY A 176 22.97 -13.00 -16.60
C GLY A 176 22.47 -12.55 -15.22
N LEU A 177 22.62 -13.40 -14.20
CA LEU A 177 22.24 -13.09 -12.83
C LEU A 177 23.00 -11.87 -12.31
N ALA A 178 24.34 -11.85 -12.49
CA ALA A 178 25.15 -10.74 -12.02
C ALA A 178 24.75 -9.42 -12.68
N LYS A 179 24.49 -9.40 -13.99
CA LYS A 179 24.01 -8.21 -14.69
C LYS A 179 22.65 -7.75 -14.17
N LEU A 180 21.70 -8.69 -14.03
CA LEU A 180 20.37 -8.40 -13.50
C LEU A 180 20.45 -7.78 -12.10
N MET A 181 21.14 -8.43 -11.17
CA MET A 181 21.26 -7.93 -9.80
C MET A 181 21.95 -6.56 -9.74
N GLN A 182 22.97 -6.31 -10.57
CA GLN A 182 23.62 -5.01 -10.63
C GLN A 182 22.69 -3.91 -11.17
N SER A 183 21.91 -4.21 -12.20
CA SER A 183 20.88 -3.29 -12.72
C SER A 183 19.81 -3.00 -11.68
N LEU A 184 19.34 -4.03 -10.96
CA LEU A 184 18.32 -3.87 -9.90
C LEU A 184 18.86 -3.08 -8.71
N TYR A 185 20.09 -3.33 -8.27
CA TYR A 185 20.73 -2.56 -7.21
C TYR A 185 20.90 -1.10 -7.61
N ARG A 186 21.32 -0.83 -8.84
CA ARG A 186 21.41 0.53 -9.36
C ARG A 186 20.04 1.21 -9.41
N LEU A 187 19.00 0.50 -9.88
CA LEU A 187 17.62 0.99 -9.90
C LEU A 187 17.13 1.33 -8.50
N TYR A 188 17.36 0.43 -7.54
CA TYR A 188 16.94 0.60 -6.15
C TYR A 188 17.50 1.89 -5.54
N ILE A 189 18.81 2.11 -5.71
CA ILE A 189 19.50 3.27 -5.15
C ILE A 189 19.16 4.55 -5.91
N GLU A 190 19.19 4.53 -7.25
CA GLU A 190 18.98 5.75 -8.06
C GLU A 190 17.53 6.24 -8.05
N LYS A 191 16.56 5.35 -7.85
CA LYS A 191 15.13 5.70 -7.82
C LYS A 191 14.51 5.69 -6.42
N ASP A 192 15.32 5.54 -5.37
CA ASP A 192 14.88 5.43 -3.98
C ASP A 192 13.74 4.43 -3.81
N ALA A 193 13.92 3.24 -4.39
CA ALA A 193 12.98 2.15 -4.17
C ALA A 193 13.05 1.70 -2.70
N SER A 194 11.91 1.40 -2.11
CA SER A 194 11.80 0.72 -0.81
C SER A 194 11.71 -0.80 -0.96
N LEU A 195 11.21 -1.26 -2.11
CA LEU A 195 11.10 -2.68 -2.48
C LEU A 195 11.23 -2.82 -4.00
N ILE A 196 12.01 -3.80 -4.44
CA ILE A 196 11.90 -4.39 -5.76
C ILE A 196 11.70 -5.89 -5.57
N GLU A 197 10.69 -6.45 -6.21
CA GLU A 197 10.39 -7.88 -6.19
C GLU A 197 10.11 -8.37 -7.61
N ILE A 198 10.71 -9.51 -7.94
CA ILE A 198 10.52 -10.24 -9.18
C ILE A 198 10.06 -11.65 -8.80
N ASN A 199 8.77 -11.91 -9.00
CA ASN A 199 8.17 -13.18 -8.65
C ASN A 199 7.09 -13.61 -9.66
N PRO A 200 7.41 -14.47 -10.65
CA PRO A 200 8.67 -15.21 -10.78
C PRO A 200 9.74 -14.52 -11.64
N LEU A 201 11.00 -14.81 -11.32
CA LEU A 201 12.16 -14.68 -12.21
C LEU A 201 12.36 -16.01 -12.94
N ALA A 202 11.97 -16.10 -14.21
CA ALA A 202 12.03 -17.34 -14.96
C ALA A 202 13.43 -17.63 -15.52
N ILE A 203 13.78 -18.91 -15.57
CA ILE A 203 14.80 -19.46 -16.45
C ILE A 203 14.08 -20.01 -17.68
N SER A 204 14.27 -19.37 -18.84
CA SER A 204 13.64 -19.80 -20.08
C SER A 204 14.30 -21.07 -20.65
N ALA A 205 13.63 -21.73 -21.59
CA ALA A 205 14.18 -22.89 -22.31
C ALA A 205 15.50 -22.59 -23.05
N GLU A 206 15.73 -21.32 -23.40
CA GLU A 206 16.96 -20.82 -24.02
C GLU A 206 18.07 -20.53 -22.99
N GLY A 207 17.83 -20.78 -21.69
CA GLY A 207 18.79 -20.55 -20.62
C GLY A 207 18.98 -19.06 -20.31
N LEU A 208 17.92 -18.26 -20.40
CA LEU A 208 17.93 -16.83 -20.07
C LEU A 208 17.13 -16.57 -18.79
N LEU A 209 17.63 -15.64 -17.96
CA LEU A 209 16.88 -15.11 -16.83
C LEU A 209 15.95 -13.99 -17.30
N VAL A 210 14.65 -14.17 -17.08
CA VAL A 210 13.62 -13.23 -17.53
C VAL A 210 12.68 -12.88 -16.37
N PRO A 211 12.62 -11.62 -15.94
CA PRO A 211 11.60 -11.15 -15.01
C PRO A 211 10.21 -11.30 -15.64
N LEU A 212 9.40 -12.24 -15.16
CA LEU A 212 8.05 -12.43 -15.68
C LEU A 212 7.08 -11.45 -15.02
N ASP A 213 7.19 -11.26 -13.72
CA ASP A 213 6.43 -10.29 -12.95
C ASP A 213 7.37 -9.36 -12.20
N ALA A 214 6.93 -8.13 -11.95
CA ALA A 214 7.71 -7.11 -11.28
C ALA A 214 6.81 -6.25 -10.40
N LYS A 215 7.20 -6.11 -9.14
CA LYS A 215 6.62 -5.18 -8.17
C LYS A 215 7.71 -4.23 -7.70
N ILE A 216 7.47 -2.94 -7.83
CA ILE A 216 8.36 -1.90 -7.31
C ILE A 216 7.55 -0.98 -6.40
N GLU A 217 8.09 -0.71 -5.23
CA GLU A 217 7.62 0.33 -4.33
C GLU A 217 8.71 1.39 -4.18
N ILE A 218 8.32 2.65 -4.28
CA ILE A 218 9.18 3.83 -4.14
C ILE A 218 8.91 4.45 -2.77
N ASP A 219 9.96 4.90 -2.09
CA ASP A 219 9.82 5.67 -0.85
C ASP A 219 9.07 6.98 -1.13
N ASP A 220 7.90 7.15 -0.53
CA ASP A 220 7.07 8.35 -0.70
C ASP A 220 7.82 9.62 -0.28
N ASN A 221 8.73 9.52 0.70
CA ASN A 221 9.55 10.64 1.16
C ASN A 221 10.58 11.10 0.13
N ALA A 222 10.89 10.29 -0.88
CA ALA A 222 11.84 10.62 -1.94
C ALA A 222 11.16 11.16 -3.21
N LEU A 223 9.83 11.14 -3.31
CA LEU A 223 9.12 11.54 -4.54
C LEU A 223 9.35 13.00 -4.94
N TYR A 224 9.70 13.88 -3.99
CA TYR A 224 10.01 15.28 -4.29
C TYR A 224 11.19 15.46 -5.27
N ARG A 225 12.06 14.45 -5.41
CA ARG A 225 13.19 14.45 -6.35
C ARG A 225 13.02 13.48 -7.53
N HIS A 226 11.87 12.80 -7.63
CA HIS A 226 11.54 11.84 -8.69
C HIS A 226 10.20 12.20 -9.34
N HIS A 227 10.12 13.40 -9.94
CA HIS A 227 8.88 13.90 -10.54
C HIS A 227 8.36 13.02 -11.69
N ASP A 228 9.28 12.38 -12.43
CA ASP A 228 8.98 11.41 -13.48
C ASP A 228 8.21 10.20 -12.95
N ILE A 229 8.59 9.71 -11.76
CA ILE A 229 7.91 8.59 -11.10
C ILE A 229 6.64 9.07 -10.39
N ALA A 230 6.68 10.22 -9.70
CA ALA A 230 5.50 10.77 -9.03
C ALA A 230 4.31 10.99 -10.00
N ALA A 231 4.59 11.37 -11.25
CA ALA A 231 3.59 11.52 -12.31
C ALA A 231 2.92 10.19 -12.74
N GLN A 232 3.50 9.03 -12.38
CA GLN A 232 2.97 7.71 -12.69
C GLN A 232 1.99 7.18 -11.63
N ARG A 233 1.77 7.92 -10.53
CA ARG A 233 0.87 7.51 -9.45
C ARG A 233 -0.54 7.27 -10.00
N ASP A 234 -1.03 6.05 -9.84
CA ASP A 234 -2.41 5.70 -10.11
C ASP A 234 -3.25 5.84 -8.85
N ALA A 235 -3.97 6.96 -8.77
CA ALA A 235 -4.82 7.27 -7.63
C ALA A 235 -6.06 6.34 -7.56
N GLU A 236 -6.47 5.68 -8.64
CA GLU A 236 -7.65 4.79 -8.60
C GLU A 236 -7.34 3.45 -7.92
N GLN A 237 -6.06 3.17 -7.67
CA GLN A 237 -5.60 2.00 -6.90
C GLN A 237 -5.47 2.28 -5.39
N GLU A 238 -5.79 3.49 -4.94
CA GLU A 238 -5.70 3.92 -3.55
C GLU A 238 -7.10 4.14 -2.98
N ASP A 239 -7.26 3.97 -1.68
CA ASP A 239 -8.52 4.27 -0.99
C ASP A 239 -8.87 5.76 -1.13
N GLU A 240 -10.13 6.05 -1.46
CA GLU A 240 -10.61 7.41 -1.75
C GLU A 240 -10.43 8.36 -0.56
N LYS A 241 -10.67 7.87 0.66
CA LYS A 241 -10.52 8.66 1.90
C LYS A 241 -9.06 8.91 2.20
N GLU A 242 -8.20 7.90 2.03
CA GLU A 242 -6.75 8.08 2.21
C GLU A 242 -6.18 9.12 1.24
N ARG A 243 -6.64 9.11 -0.01
CA ARG A 243 -6.29 10.13 -1.01
C ARG A 243 -6.75 11.52 -0.63
N ALA A 244 -8.02 11.65 -0.24
CA ALA A 244 -8.59 12.93 0.17
C ALA A 244 -7.88 13.48 1.41
N ALA A 245 -7.54 12.62 2.38
CA ALA A 245 -6.76 12.97 3.56
C ALA A 245 -5.37 13.51 3.19
N ARG A 246 -4.68 12.89 2.22
CA ARG A 246 -3.33 13.31 1.81
C ARG A 246 -3.29 14.73 1.25
N VAL A 247 -4.35 15.20 0.59
CA VAL A 247 -4.45 16.59 0.08
C VAL A 247 -4.37 17.62 1.22
N HIS A 248 -4.84 17.24 2.41
CA HIS A 248 -4.87 18.09 3.60
C HIS A 248 -3.72 17.79 4.58
N ASP A 249 -2.72 17.01 4.15
CA ASP A 249 -1.60 16.59 5.01
C ASP A 249 -2.11 15.90 6.29
N LEU A 250 -3.06 14.99 6.09
CA LEU A 250 -3.63 14.08 7.08
C LEU A 250 -3.21 12.65 6.73
N ASN A 251 -2.78 11.88 7.74
CA ASN A 251 -2.52 10.45 7.55
C ASN A 251 -3.76 9.68 7.99
N TYR A 252 -4.52 9.16 7.03
CA TYR A 252 -5.74 8.40 7.25
C TYR A 252 -5.54 6.96 6.75
N ILE A 253 -6.10 5.98 7.46
CA ILE A 253 -6.22 4.59 7.00
C ILE A 253 -7.61 4.09 7.38
N SER A 254 -8.36 3.55 6.42
CA SER A 254 -9.69 2.96 6.64
C SER A 254 -9.58 1.61 7.37
N LEU A 255 -10.48 1.34 8.32
CA LEU A 255 -10.61 0.06 9.03
C LEU A 255 -12.09 -0.38 9.07
N ASP A 256 -12.34 -1.65 9.40
CA ASP A 256 -13.70 -2.24 9.37
C ASP A 256 -14.56 -1.96 10.63
N GLY A 257 -14.11 -1.08 11.53
CA GLY A 257 -14.83 -0.77 12.76
C GLY A 257 -15.92 0.29 12.61
N ASP A 258 -16.52 0.67 13.75
CA ASP A 258 -17.60 1.66 13.83
C ASP A 258 -17.32 2.84 14.78
N ILE A 259 -16.13 2.90 15.38
CA ILE A 259 -15.69 4.00 16.22
C ILE A 259 -14.55 4.73 15.52
N ALA A 260 -14.82 5.92 15.00
CA ALA A 260 -13.77 6.72 14.39
C ALA A 260 -12.87 7.35 15.43
N CYS A 261 -11.59 7.56 15.10
CA CYS A 261 -10.68 8.31 15.93
C CYS A 261 -10.04 9.47 15.16
N MET A 262 -9.78 10.56 15.87
CA MET A 262 -9.01 11.70 15.38
C MET A 262 -7.96 12.06 16.43
N VAL A 263 -6.69 11.91 16.08
CA VAL A 263 -5.59 11.99 17.05
C VAL A 263 -4.43 12.77 16.46
N ASN A 264 -3.63 13.44 17.29
CA ASN A 264 -2.36 14.02 16.87
C ASN A 264 -1.16 13.14 17.28
N GLY A 265 -0.37 12.73 16.30
CA GLY A 265 0.79 11.84 16.43
C GLY A 265 0.44 10.36 16.21
N ALA A 266 1.11 9.74 15.24
CA ALA A 266 0.89 8.35 14.85
C ALA A 266 0.94 7.34 16.02
N GLY A 267 1.88 7.50 16.95
CA GLY A 267 1.98 6.63 18.13
C GLY A 267 0.76 6.71 19.04
N LEU A 268 0.23 7.92 19.26
CA LEU A 268 -0.97 8.12 20.06
C LEU A 268 -2.22 7.65 19.32
N ALA A 269 -2.26 7.81 18.00
CA ALA A 269 -3.35 7.30 17.16
C ALA A 269 -3.47 5.77 17.27
N MET A 270 -2.35 5.05 17.14
CA MET A 270 -2.30 3.60 17.36
C MET A 270 -2.74 3.22 18.77
N ALA A 271 -2.19 3.87 19.81
CA ALA A 271 -2.58 3.58 21.20
C ALA A 271 -4.06 3.86 21.49
N THR A 272 -4.66 4.84 20.80
CA THR A 272 -6.08 5.17 20.93
C THR A 272 -6.95 4.08 20.33
N MET A 273 -6.61 3.59 19.13
CA MET A 273 -7.30 2.46 18.51
C MET A 273 -7.18 1.19 19.35
N ASP A 274 -5.99 0.89 19.86
CA ASP A 274 -5.75 -0.27 20.73
C ASP A 274 -6.60 -0.19 21.99
N LEU A 275 -6.77 1.00 22.57
CA LEU A 275 -7.56 1.17 23.79
C LEU A 275 -9.07 1.06 23.52
N ILE A 276 -9.55 1.54 22.37
CA ILE A 276 -10.92 1.29 21.90
C ILE A 276 -11.15 -0.23 21.81
N LYS A 277 -10.23 -0.94 21.14
CA LYS A 277 -10.29 -2.39 20.97
C LYS A 277 -10.24 -3.15 22.29
N LEU A 278 -9.35 -2.73 23.21
CA LEU A 278 -9.22 -3.31 24.55
C LEU A 278 -10.52 -3.19 25.37
N HIS A 279 -11.30 -2.14 25.15
CA HIS A 279 -12.60 -1.94 25.79
C HIS A 279 -13.78 -2.51 25.00
N GLY A 280 -13.53 -3.30 23.95
CA GLY A 280 -14.55 -4.02 23.21
C GLY A 280 -15.22 -3.23 22.08
N GLY A 281 -14.67 -2.07 21.71
CA GLY A 281 -15.07 -1.35 20.50
C GLY A 281 -14.30 -1.80 19.27
N GLU A 282 -14.72 -1.33 18.10
CA GLU A 282 -14.03 -1.58 16.84
C GLU A 282 -13.60 -0.23 16.22
N PRO A 283 -12.29 0.08 16.14
CA PRO A 283 -11.83 1.31 15.52
C PRO A 283 -12.12 1.30 14.00
N ALA A 284 -12.77 2.36 13.51
CA ALA A 284 -13.17 2.52 12.11
C ALA A 284 -12.07 3.12 11.22
N ASN A 285 -11.07 3.75 11.83
CA ASN A 285 -9.97 4.35 11.09
C ASN A 285 -8.77 4.59 11.99
N PHE A 286 -7.60 4.71 11.37
CA PHE A 286 -6.46 5.47 11.89
C PHE A 286 -6.53 6.88 11.30
N LEU A 287 -6.34 7.92 12.11
CA LEU A 287 -6.18 9.29 11.63
C LEU A 287 -5.24 10.10 12.51
N ASP A 288 -4.10 10.47 11.94
CA ASP A 288 -3.14 11.41 12.50
C ASP A 288 -3.25 12.79 11.83
N VAL A 289 -3.66 13.79 12.60
CA VAL A 289 -3.77 15.20 12.16
C VAL A 289 -2.45 15.99 12.27
N GLY A 290 -1.37 15.36 12.74
CA GLY A 290 -0.05 15.94 12.91
C GLY A 290 0.07 16.88 14.13
N GLY A 291 1.31 17.27 14.46
CA GLY A 291 1.58 18.11 15.64
C GLY A 291 1.17 19.58 15.53
N GLY A 292 0.99 20.09 14.30
CA GLY A 292 0.55 21.45 14.00
C GLY A 292 -0.95 21.53 13.68
N THR A 293 -1.79 20.93 14.52
CA THR A 293 -3.24 20.85 14.28
C THR A 293 -3.88 22.24 14.23
N THR A 294 -4.53 22.57 13.11
CA THR A 294 -5.33 23.80 12.93
C THR A 294 -6.82 23.49 12.90
N ALA A 295 -7.68 24.50 13.04
CA ALA A 295 -9.13 24.33 12.98
C ALA A 295 -9.57 23.77 11.61
N GLU A 296 -8.94 24.20 10.52
CA GLU A 296 -9.23 23.72 9.16
C GLU A 296 -8.88 22.24 9.02
N LYS A 297 -7.71 21.80 9.51
CA LYS A 297 -7.34 20.38 9.50
C LYS A 297 -8.33 19.52 10.29
N VAL A 298 -8.82 20.03 11.43
CA VAL A 298 -9.85 19.36 12.24
C VAL A 298 -11.17 19.26 11.47
N ALA A 299 -11.60 20.32 10.78
CA ALA A 299 -12.82 20.31 9.98
C ALA A 299 -12.75 19.29 8.84
N GLU A 300 -11.65 19.26 8.09
CA GLU A 300 -11.45 18.27 7.01
C GLU A 300 -11.37 16.84 7.55
N ALA A 301 -10.72 16.65 8.70
CA ALA A 301 -10.70 15.37 9.40
C ALA A 301 -12.12 14.89 9.78
N PHE A 302 -13.00 15.78 10.26
CA PHE A 302 -14.40 15.44 10.52
C PHE A 302 -15.15 15.08 9.23
N LYS A 303 -14.98 15.85 8.15
CA LYS A 303 -15.61 15.56 6.84
C LYS A 303 -15.22 14.17 6.32
N LEU A 304 -13.96 13.78 6.46
CA LEU A 304 -13.46 12.45 6.08
C LEU A 304 -14.05 11.32 6.94
N ILE A 305 -14.20 11.55 8.24
CA ILE A 305 -14.80 10.56 9.16
C ILE A 305 -16.25 10.31 8.79
N VAL A 306 -17.05 11.36 8.57
CA VAL A 306 -18.50 11.23 8.34
C VAL A 306 -18.89 10.98 6.88
N SER A 307 -17.94 10.95 5.94
CA SER A 307 -18.22 10.62 4.55
C SER A 307 -18.60 9.15 4.32
N GLY A 308 -18.50 8.29 5.34
CA GLY A 308 -18.94 6.89 5.26
C GLY A 308 -19.99 6.54 6.31
N ASP A 309 -20.88 5.61 5.97
CA ASP A 309 -22.06 5.23 6.77
C ASP A 309 -21.75 4.33 7.98
N GLN A 310 -20.48 3.99 8.21
CA GLN A 310 -20.09 2.95 9.16
C GLN A 310 -19.83 3.48 10.59
N VAL A 311 -19.71 4.80 10.77
CA VAL A 311 -19.25 5.40 12.03
C VAL A 311 -20.43 5.71 12.96
N ASN A 312 -20.43 5.10 14.15
CA ASN A 312 -21.44 5.27 15.19
C ASN A 312 -21.02 6.24 16.31
N ALA A 313 -19.72 6.48 16.48
CA ALA A 313 -19.19 7.45 17.44
C ALA A 313 -17.78 7.90 17.03
N ILE A 314 -17.36 9.09 17.50
CA ILE A 314 -16.03 9.64 17.26
C ILE A 314 -15.29 9.83 18.59
N LEU A 315 -14.04 9.38 18.66
CA LEU A 315 -13.10 9.74 19.71
C LEU A 315 -12.06 10.73 19.19
N VAL A 316 -12.14 11.98 19.64
CA VAL A 316 -11.10 12.98 19.45
C VAL A 316 -10.14 12.92 20.64
N ASN A 317 -8.89 12.52 20.42
CA ASN A 317 -7.87 12.48 21.46
C ASN A 317 -6.69 13.34 21.04
N ILE A 318 -6.61 14.56 21.58
CA ILE A 318 -5.55 15.51 21.25
C ILE A 318 -4.70 15.83 22.48
N PHE A 319 -3.40 15.62 22.36
CA PHE A 319 -2.41 16.11 23.31
C PHE A 319 -1.87 17.45 22.78
N GLY A 320 -2.35 18.55 23.36
CA GLY A 320 -1.88 19.92 23.11
C GLY A 320 -0.42 20.08 23.49
N GLY A 321 0.46 19.92 22.49
CA GLY A 321 1.89 20.21 22.60
C GLY A 321 2.13 21.71 22.41
N ILE A 322 2.33 22.13 21.16
CA ILE A 322 2.60 23.53 20.80
C ILE A 322 1.31 24.37 20.78
N VAL A 323 0.18 23.75 20.43
CA VAL A 323 -1.14 24.42 20.33
C VAL A 323 -1.89 24.30 21.65
N ARG A 324 -2.49 25.41 22.11
CA ARG A 324 -3.32 25.43 23.33
C ARG A 324 -4.64 24.70 23.13
N CYS A 325 -5.11 23.99 24.15
CA CYS A 325 -6.33 23.21 24.08
C CYS A 325 -7.58 24.05 23.85
N ASP A 326 -7.64 25.30 24.32
CA ASP A 326 -8.81 26.17 24.12
C ASP A 326 -9.02 26.52 22.64
N LEU A 327 -7.94 26.79 21.89
CA LEU A 327 -8.01 26.99 20.44
C LEU A 327 -8.44 25.71 19.69
N ILE A 328 -7.98 24.54 20.15
CA ILE A 328 -8.39 23.26 19.59
C ILE A 328 -9.89 23.02 19.85
N ALA A 329 -10.38 23.31 21.06
CA ALA A 329 -11.80 23.19 21.40
C ALA A 329 -12.67 24.13 20.55
N GLU A 330 -12.24 25.38 20.31
CA GLU A 330 -12.92 26.29 19.37
C GLU A 330 -13.00 25.68 17.96
N GLY A 331 -11.91 25.13 17.47
CA GLY A 331 -11.86 24.45 16.17
C GLY A 331 -12.82 23.26 16.08
N ILE A 332 -12.85 22.41 17.10
CA ILE A 332 -13.78 21.26 17.18
C ILE A 332 -15.23 21.73 17.18
N ILE A 333 -15.58 22.71 18.01
CA ILE A 333 -16.95 23.24 18.11
C ILE A 333 -17.39 23.85 16.77
N SER A 334 -16.49 24.60 16.12
CA SER A 334 -16.76 25.20 14.80
C SER A 334 -16.96 24.12 13.74
N ALA A 335 -16.08 23.11 13.70
CA ALA A 335 -16.15 22.02 12.74
C ALA A 335 -17.43 21.19 12.89
N ILE A 336 -17.82 20.84 14.12
CA ILE A 336 -19.06 20.11 14.39
C ILE A 336 -20.28 20.87 13.87
N LYS A 337 -20.32 22.20 14.08
CA LYS A 337 -21.43 23.05 13.62
C LYS A 337 -21.46 23.22 12.11
N GLU A 338 -20.29 23.38 11.48
CA GLU A 338 -20.16 23.53 10.03
C GLU A 338 -20.55 22.25 9.28
N VAL A 339 -20.02 21.11 9.73
CA VAL A 339 -20.23 19.81 9.09
C VAL A 339 -21.60 19.21 9.44
N GLY A 340 -22.20 19.61 10.57
CA GLY A 340 -23.49 19.09 11.02
C GLY A 340 -23.39 17.67 11.59
N ILE A 341 -22.36 17.42 12.41
CA ILE A 341 -22.13 16.10 13.02
C ILE A 341 -23.26 15.76 13.98
N THR A 342 -23.95 14.65 13.72
CA THR A 342 -25.06 14.12 14.56
C THR A 342 -24.67 12.90 15.38
N ILE A 343 -23.50 12.32 15.12
CA ILE A 343 -22.98 11.18 15.87
C ILE A 343 -22.25 11.63 17.13
N PRO A 344 -22.34 10.86 18.23
CA PRO A 344 -21.75 11.25 19.51
C PRO A 344 -20.24 11.40 19.42
N VAL A 345 -19.74 12.50 19.99
CA VAL A 345 -18.29 12.82 20.00
C VAL A 345 -17.76 12.80 21.43
N VAL A 346 -16.79 11.95 21.69
CA VAL A 346 -16.00 11.99 22.92
C VAL A 346 -14.71 12.75 22.65
N VAL A 347 -14.43 13.77 23.45
CA VAL A 347 -13.27 14.63 23.31
C VAL A 347 -12.38 14.52 24.54
N ARG A 348 -11.13 14.12 24.33
CA ARG A 348 -10.09 14.16 25.35
C ARG A 348 -9.00 15.15 24.92
N LEU A 349 -8.87 16.23 25.68
CA LEU A 349 -7.82 17.24 25.52
C LEU A 349 -6.89 17.23 26.73
N GLN A 350 -5.58 17.21 26.47
CA GLN A 350 -4.54 17.37 27.49
C GLN A 350 -3.51 18.40 27.06
N GLY A 351 -2.92 19.11 28.01
CA GLY A 351 -1.93 20.16 27.74
C GLY A 351 -2.35 21.54 28.27
N THR A 352 -1.78 22.59 27.69
CA THR A 352 -2.04 23.98 28.10
C THR A 352 -3.51 24.34 27.92
N ASN A 353 -4.13 24.89 28.98
CA ASN A 353 -5.55 25.27 29.02
C ASN A 353 -6.55 24.11 28.84
N ALA A 354 -6.16 22.87 29.09
CA ALA A 354 -7.06 21.73 28.94
C ALA A 354 -8.34 21.84 29.79
N GLU A 355 -8.26 22.40 31.00
CA GLU A 355 -9.44 22.63 31.86
C GLU A 355 -10.41 23.65 31.25
N GLN A 356 -9.89 24.78 30.76
CA GLN A 356 -10.69 25.80 30.07
C GLN A 356 -11.34 25.21 28.81
N ALA A 357 -10.58 24.43 28.03
CA ALA A 357 -11.08 23.79 26.83
C ALA A 357 -12.24 22.81 27.10
N ARG A 358 -12.14 22.01 28.18
CA ARG A 358 -13.24 21.14 28.63
C ARG A 358 -14.48 21.94 29.02
N ALA A 359 -14.31 23.03 29.77
CA ALA A 359 -15.44 23.90 30.11
C ALA A 359 -16.10 24.53 28.86
N MET A 360 -15.32 24.89 27.85
CA MET A 360 -15.85 25.40 26.57
C MET A 360 -16.65 24.35 25.80
N LEU A 361 -16.15 23.11 25.78
CA LEU A 361 -16.82 21.97 25.19
C LEU A 361 -18.16 21.70 25.90
N ASP A 362 -18.16 21.60 27.24
CA ASP A 362 -19.37 21.35 28.04
C ASP A 362 -20.44 22.44 27.87
N GLN A 363 -20.03 23.70 27.64
CA GLN A 363 -20.92 24.84 27.47
C GLN A 363 -21.38 25.05 26.01
N SER A 364 -20.89 24.25 25.07
CA SER A 364 -21.11 24.46 23.63
C SER A 364 -22.55 24.19 23.15
N GLY A 365 -23.33 23.45 23.93
CA GLY A 365 -24.68 22.99 23.59
C GLY A 365 -24.71 21.88 22.52
N LEU A 366 -23.56 21.28 22.22
CA LEU A 366 -23.42 20.17 21.28
C LEU A 366 -23.48 18.83 22.02
N ASP A 367 -23.86 17.75 21.33
CA ASP A 367 -23.85 16.39 21.86
C ASP A 367 -22.42 15.83 21.88
N LEU A 368 -21.64 16.29 22.87
CA LEU A 368 -20.26 15.88 23.07
C LEU A 368 -19.98 15.61 24.54
N VAL A 369 -19.01 14.73 24.79
CA VAL A 369 -18.55 14.36 26.13
C VAL A 369 -17.08 14.70 26.26
N ALA A 370 -16.75 15.65 27.14
CA ALA A 370 -15.37 16.01 27.43
C ALA A 370 -14.83 15.20 28.62
N THR A 371 -13.62 14.63 28.47
CA THR A 371 -12.97 13.87 29.55
C THR A 371 -11.46 14.11 29.59
N GLU A 372 -10.87 13.88 30.75
CA GLU A 372 -9.44 14.10 30.99
C GLU A 372 -8.60 12.85 30.70
N ALA A 373 -9.14 11.69 31.07
CA ALA A 373 -8.42 10.41 31.09
C ALA A 373 -8.68 9.61 29.81
N LEU A 374 -7.62 9.10 29.20
CA LEU A 374 -7.71 8.38 27.93
C LEU A 374 -8.53 7.09 28.05
N THR A 375 -8.36 6.33 29.13
CA THR A 375 -9.15 5.12 29.43
C THR A 375 -10.64 5.42 29.57
N ASN A 376 -10.97 6.53 30.24
CA ASN A 376 -12.36 6.95 30.40
C ASN A 376 -12.96 7.35 29.03
N ALA A 377 -12.20 8.07 28.20
CA ALA A 377 -12.59 8.40 26.83
C ALA A 377 -12.91 7.16 25.99
N ALA A 378 -12.04 6.14 26.04
CA ALA A 378 -12.26 4.89 25.33
C ALA A 378 -13.52 4.14 25.83
N GLN A 379 -13.72 4.04 27.15
CA GLN A 379 -14.92 3.41 27.71
C GLN A 379 -16.21 4.15 27.31
N GLN A 380 -16.19 5.49 27.35
CA GLN A 380 -17.33 6.32 26.98
C GLN A 380 -17.67 6.19 25.49
N VAL A 381 -16.68 6.27 24.60
CA VAL A 381 -16.96 6.20 23.16
C VAL A 381 -17.52 4.83 22.77
N VAL A 382 -17.03 3.75 23.39
CA VAL A 382 -17.55 2.39 23.17
C VAL A 382 -19.00 2.26 23.65
N ALA A 383 -19.30 2.81 24.83
CA ALA A 383 -20.67 2.82 25.36
C ALA A 383 -21.61 3.60 24.43
N LEU A 384 -21.21 4.79 23.98
CA LEU A 384 -22.01 5.64 23.08
C LEU A 384 -22.21 5.00 21.71
N ALA A 385 -21.18 4.41 21.12
CA ALA A 385 -21.29 3.67 19.87
C ALA A 385 -22.30 2.52 19.97
N THR A 386 -22.28 1.79 21.09
CA THR A 386 -23.22 0.68 21.34
C THR A 386 -24.67 1.16 21.47
N ILE A 387 -24.89 2.30 22.11
CA ILE A 387 -26.21 2.92 22.28
C ILE A 387 -26.74 3.39 20.92
N ASN A 388 -25.92 4.13 20.18
CA ASN A 388 -26.30 4.69 18.88
C ASN A 388 -26.63 3.58 17.86
N LYS A 389 -25.84 2.50 17.85
CA LYS A 389 -26.09 1.32 17.01
C LYS A 389 -27.43 0.63 17.29
N LYS A 390 -27.96 0.76 18.51
CA LYS A 390 -29.27 0.21 18.91
C LYS A 390 -30.44 1.17 18.66
N GLY A 391 -30.19 2.36 18.11
CA GLY A 391 -31.21 3.38 17.88
C GLY A 391 -31.85 3.90 19.17
N ALA A 392 -31.18 3.75 20.31
CA ALA A 392 -31.67 4.24 21.59
C ALA A 392 -31.25 5.72 21.74
N VAL A 393 -32.24 6.60 21.81
CA VAL A 393 -32.04 8.02 22.13
C VAL A 393 -31.66 8.13 23.61
N LEU A 394 -30.60 8.87 23.92
CA LEU A 394 -30.19 9.23 25.30
C LEU A 394 -31.21 10.15 25.98
#